data_AF-A0AAV3EKJ6-F1
#
_entry.id   AF-A0AAV3EKJ6-F1
#
_cell.length_a   1.000
_cell.length_b   1.000
_cell.length_c   1.000
_cell.angle_alpha   90.00
_cell.angle_beta   90.00
_cell.angle_gamma   90.00
#
_symmetry.space_group_name_H-M   'P 1'
#
loop_
_entity.id
_entity.type
_entity.pdbx_description
1 polymer ?
#
loop_
_entity_poly.entity_id
_entity_poly.type
_entity_poly.pdbx_seq_one_letter_code
_entity_poly.pdbx_strand_id
1 'polypeptide(L)'
;MDKKIKYYLDRGMDYDMAKYFATAERTIIEVIPNNDYTLTLKFDNDEIRKYDCNDLIEKGTVFEFLSDYDNFKRVYLDESNVVSWDKDPNIDSNLNWSNKVDLSSDTLYVKSIPQDLGKMKL
;
A
#
# COMPACT_ATOMS: atom_id res chain seq x y z
N MET A 1 28.72 0.32 3.46
CA MET A 1 27.41 -0.20 3.01
C MET A 1 27.04 -1.37 3.90
N ASP A 2 25.82 -1.41 4.44
CA ASP A 2 25.35 -2.53 5.26
C ASP A 2 25.43 -3.84 4.45
N LYS A 3 25.96 -4.92 5.05
CA LYS A 3 26.10 -6.23 4.39
C LYS A 3 24.76 -6.78 3.91
N LYS A 4 23.65 -6.47 4.61
CA LYS A 4 22.30 -6.87 4.22
C LYS A 4 21.82 -6.13 2.97
N ILE A 5 22.05 -4.81 2.88
CA ILE A 5 21.67 -4.04 1.68
C ILE A 5 22.47 -4.54 0.47
N LYS A 6 23.79 -4.76 0.64
CA LYS A 6 24.64 -5.28 -0.44
C LYS A 6 24.13 -6.63 -0.98
N TYR A 7 23.66 -7.52 -0.09
CA TYR A 7 23.10 -8.82 -0.48
C TYR A 7 21.96 -8.72 -1.48
N TYR A 8 21.05 -7.74 -1.32
CA TYR A 8 19.91 -7.52 -2.21
C TYR A 8 20.31 -6.79 -3.50
N LEU A 9 21.20 -5.81 -3.41
CA LEU A 9 21.72 -5.12 -4.60
C LEU A 9 22.48 -6.06 -5.54
N ASP A 10 23.31 -6.96 -4.99
CA ASP A 10 24.04 -7.96 -5.79
C ASP A 10 23.09 -8.93 -6.53
N ARG A 11 21.80 -8.95 -6.18
CA ARG A 11 20.74 -9.74 -6.82
C ARG A 11 19.88 -8.92 -7.78
N GLY A 12 20.24 -7.66 -8.04
CA GLY A 12 19.59 -6.80 -9.02
C GLY A 12 18.39 -6.01 -8.50
N MET A 13 18.16 -5.95 -7.19
CA MET A 13 17.16 -5.04 -6.62
C MET A 13 17.64 -3.59 -6.71
N ASP A 14 16.70 -2.65 -6.84
CA ASP A 14 16.99 -1.24 -6.64
C ASP A 14 17.34 -0.94 -5.17
N TYR A 15 17.92 0.23 -4.93
CA TYR A 15 18.43 0.59 -3.61
C TYR A 15 17.33 0.74 -2.55
N ASP A 16 16.16 1.26 -2.90
CA ASP A 16 15.10 1.52 -1.94
C ASP A 16 14.44 0.21 -1.49
N MET A 17 14.22 -0.71 -2.43
CA MET A 17 13.75 -2.05 -2.14
C MET A 17 14.79 -2.87 -1.37
N ALA A 18 16.08 -2.76 -1.74
CA ALA A 18 17.17 -3.40 -1.01
C ALA A 18 17.28 -2.89 0.43
N LYS A 19 17.05 -1.58 0.64
CA LYS A 19 17.02 -0.97 1.97
C LYS A 19 15.82 -1.47 2.78
N TYR A 20 14.63 -1.54 2.18
CA TYR A 20 13.42 -2.06 2.83
C TYR A 20 13.65 -3.48 3.38
N PHE A 21 14.05 -4.43 2.53
CA PHE A 21 14.28 -5.81 2.96
C PHE A 21 15.46 -5.97 3.94
N ALA A 22 16.45 -5.07 3.92
CA ALA A 22 17.52 -5.08 4.90
C ALA A 22 17.07 -4.65 6.32
N THR A 23 16.02 -3.82 6.42
CA THR A 23 15.52 -3.24 7.68
C THR A 23 14.33 -3.97 8.32
N ALA A 24 14.00 -5.15 7.79
CA ALA A 24 12.80 -5.95 8.04
C ALA A 24 11.54 -5.43 7.33
N GLU A 25 10.71 -6.39 6.91
CA GLU A 25 9.39 -6.13 6.32
C GLU A 25 8.49 -5.41 7.31
N ARG A 26 7.58 -4.59 6.80
CA ARG A 26 6.68 -3.76 7.58
C ARG A 26 5.24 -4.13 7.29
N THR A 27 4.49 -4.41 8.35
CA THR A 27 3.06 -4.69 8.25
C THR A 27 2.28 -3.38 8.34
N ILE A 28 1.30 -3.21 7.45
CA ILE A 28 0.33 -2.12 7.53
C ILE A 28 -0.74 -2.53 8.54
N ILE A 29 -0.97 -1.69 9.54
CA ILE A 29 -1.94 -1.94 10.62
C ILE A 29 -3.18 -1.05 10.51
N GLU A 30 -3.12 0.01 9.70
CA GLU A 30 -4.24 0.89 9.42
C GLU A 30 -4.12 1.49 8.01
N VAL A 31 -5.25 1.61 7.31
CA VAL A 31 -5.37 2.29 6.02
C VAL A 31 -6.57 3.23 6.07
N ILE A 32 -6.35 4.48 5.67
CA ILE A 32 -7.39 5.52 5.62
C ILE A 32 -7.38 6.12 4.21
N PRO A 33 -8.49 6.07 3.46
CA PRO A 33 -8.61 6.74 2.17
C PRO A 33 -8.79 8.25 2.35
N ASN A 34 -8.15 9.04 1.51
CA ASN A 34 -8.33 10.49 1.43
C ASN A 34 -9.09 10.88 0.15
N ASN A 35 -9.72 12.06 0.13
CA ASN A 35 -10.54 12.53 -1.00
C ASN A 35 -9.74 12.82 -2.30
N ASP A 36 -8.41 12.88 -2.22
CA ASP A 36 -7.49 13.16 -3.33
C ASP A 36 -6.91 11.87 -3.97
N TYR A 37 -7.55 10.72 -3.75
CA TYR A 37 -7.08 9.38 -4.17
C TYR A 37 -5.73 8.99 -3.59
N THR A 38 -5.40 9.51 -2.41
CA THR A 38 -4.25 9.08 -1.64
C THR A 38 -4.68 8.21 -0.46
N LEU A 39 -3.76 7.38 0.03
CA LEU A 39 -3.93 6.60 1.24
C LEU A 39 -3.02 7.12 2.35
N THR A 40 -3.57 7.25 3.54
CA THR A 40 -2.78 7.35 4.77
C THR A 40 -2.61 5.95 5.34
N LEU A 41 -1.36 5.52 5.48
CA LEU A 41 -0.96 4.19 5.93
C LEU A 41 -0.27 4.29 7.29
N LYS A 42 -0.68 3.49 8.26
CA LYS A 42 0.05 3.30 9.51
C LYS A 42 0.73 1.94 9.51
N PHE A 43 2.02 1.92 9.80
CA PHE A 43 2.83 0.70 9.90
C PHE A 43 3.02 0.26 11.35
N ASP A 44 3.43 -1.01 11.52
CA ASP A 44 3.71 -1.65 12.81
C ASP A 44 4.78 -0.97 13.68
N ASN A 45 5.57 -0.07 13.09
CA ASN A 45 6.61 0.71 13.74
C ASN A 45 6.19 2.15 14.04
N ASP A 46 4.89 2.41 14.05
CA ASP A 46 4.26 3.74 14.23
C ASP A 46 4.58 4.75 13.11
N GLU A 47 5.28 4.36 12.03
CA GLU A 47 5.42 5.23 10.87
C GLU A 47 4.05 5.44 10.21
N ILE A 48 3.77 6.71 9.93
CA ILE A 48 2.61 7.10 9.13
C ILE A 48 3.13 7.62 7.80
N ARG A 49 2.58 7.11 6.70
CA ARG A 49 3.04 7.42 5.34
C ARG A 49 1.86 7.71 4.43
N LYS A 50 2.05 8.58 3.45
CA LYS A 50 1.05 8.92 2.44
C LYS A 50 1.43 8.29 1.11
N TYR A 51 0.55 7.49 0.53
CA TYR A 51 0.72 6.90 -0.79
C TYR A 51 -0.24 7.54 -1.78
N ASP A 52 0.23 7.88 -2.97
CA ASP A 52 -0.60 8.44 -4.04
C ASP A 52 -1.00 7.33 -5.03
N CYS A 53 -2.31 7.09 -5.18
CA CYS A 53 -2.83 6.06 -6.07
C CYS A 53 -3.17 6.60 -7.47
N ASN A 54 -3.05 7.90 -7.76
CA ASN A 54 -3.54 8.49 -9.01
C ASN A 54 -2.91 7.82 -10.25
N ASP A 55 -1.62 7.49 -10.21
CA ASP A 55 -0.91 6.81 -11.30
C ASP A 55 -1.41 5.38 -11.56
N LEU A 56 -2.09 4.76 -10.58
CA LEU A 56 -2.67 3.42 -10.73
C LEU A 56 -4.07 3.48 -11.36
N ILE A 57 -4.81 4.55 -11.10
CA ILE A 57 -6.22 4.71 -11.47
C ILE A 57 -6.30 5.22 -12.92
N GLU A 58 -5.87 4.36 -13.84
CA GLU A 58 -5.89 4.62 -15.29
C GLU A 58 -6.86 3.69 -16.01
N LYS A 59 -7.46 4.19 -17.09
CA LYS A 59 -8.38 3.43 -17.94
C LYS A 59 -7.70 2.20 -18.55
N GLY A 60 -8.37 1.06 -18.51
CA GLY A 60 -7.87 -0.22 -19.01
C GLY A 60 -6.99 -0.97 -18.01
N THR A 61 -6.76 -0.42 -16.81
CA THR A 61 -6.05 -1.11 -15.73
C THR A 61 -7.03 -1.87 -14.83
N VAL A 62 -6.50 -2.77 -13.99
CA VAL A 62 -7.30 -3.45 -12.97
C VAL A 62 -7.86 -2.50 -11.91
N PHE A 63 -7.30 -1.29 -11.79
CA PHE A 63 -7.69 -0.26 -10.83
C PHE A 63 -8.66 0.79 -11.40
N GLU A 64 -9.05 0.70 -12.68
CA GLU A 64 -9.94 1.68 -13.34
C GLU A 64 -11.22 1.96 -12.53
N PHE A 65 -11.80 0.94 -11.90
CA PHE A 65 -13.03 1.06 -11.11
C PHE A 65 -12.87 1.95 -9.86
N LEU A 66 -11.64 2.19 -9.40
CA LEU A 66 -11.34 3.10 -8.30
C LEU A 66 -11.42 4.57 -8.70
N SER A 67 -11.61 4.89 -9.99
CA SER A 67 -11.93 6.26 -10.44
C SER A 67 -13.26 6.77 -9.91
N ASP A 68 -14.14 5.87 -9.44
CA ASP A 68 -15.26 6.20 -8.59
C ASP A 68 -14.81 6.22 -7.12
N TYR A 69 -14.90 7.40 -6.50
CA TYR A 69 -14.52 7.59 -5.10
C TYR A 69 -15.31 6.69 -4.13
N ASP A 70 -16.56 6.34 -4.46
CA ASP A 70 -17.36 5.42 -3.63
C ASP A 70 -16.83 3.99 -3.65
N ASN A 71 -16.06 3.61 -4.68
CA ASN A 71 -15.28 2.38 -4.69
C ASN A 71 -13.94 2.57 -3.95
N PHE A 72 -13.22 3.66 -4.23
CA PHE A 72 -11.93 3.94 -3.60
C PHE A 72 -11.99 3.99 -2.06
N LYS A 73 -13.02 4.64 -1.51
CA LYS A 73 -13.16 4.79 -0.05
C LYS A 73 -13.50 3.48 0.69
N ARG A 74 -13.80 2.39 -0.03
CA ARG A 74 -14.02 1.05 0.56
C ARG A 74 -12.73 0.25 0.76
N VAL A 75 -11.57 0.91 0.66
CA VAL A 75 -10.28 0.27 0.97
C VAL A 75 -10.32 -0.42 2.33
N TYR A 76 -9.73 -1.60 2.42
CA TYR A 76 -9.61 -2.36 3.67
C TYR A 76 -8.26 -3.07 3.76
N LEU A 77 -7.91 -3.51 4.97
CA LEU A 77 -6.86 -4.50 5.18
C LEU A 77 -7.51 -5.88 5.22
N ASP A 78 -7.03 -6.80 4.38
CA ASP A 78 -7.51 -8.18 4.41
C ASP A 78 -6.90 -8.97 5.60
N GLU A 79 -7.21 -10.27 5.66
CA GLU A 79 -6.71 -11.19 6.69
C GLU A 79 -5.17 -11.33 6.73
N SER A 80 -4.47 -10.90 5.68
CA SER A 80 -3.01 -10.89 5.57
C SER A 80 -2.43 -9.48 5.69
N ASN A 81 -3.21 -8.50 6.16
CA ASN A 81 -2.82 -7.10 6.28
C ASN A 81 -2.43 -6.44 4.94
N VAL A 82 -3.02 -6.91 3.84
CA VAL A 82 -2.80 -6.34 2.51
C VAL A 82 -3.90 -5.31 2.20
N VAL A 83 -3.48 -4.13 1.72
CA VAL A 83 -4.40 -3.09 1.28
C VAL A 83 -5.16 -3.56 0.06
N SER A 84 -6.48 -3.66 0.19
CA SER A 84 -7.35 -4.35 -0.76
C SER A 84 -8.62 -3.57 -1.06
N TRP A 85 -9.20 -3.87 -2.22
CA TRP A 85 -10.55 -3.45 -2.63
C TRP A 85 -11.26 -4.59 -3.32
N ASP A 86 -12.58 -4.62 -3.14
CA ASP A 86 -13.48 -5.45 -3.94
C ASP A 86 -14.14 -4.58 -5.03
N LYS A 87 -14.07 -5.05 -6.28
CA LYS A 87 -14.69 -4.39 -7.45
C LYS A 87 -16.20 -4.29 -7.26
N ASP A 88 -16.83 -5.42 -6.95
CA ASP A 88 -18.23 -5.49 -6.51
C ASP A 88 -18.28 -5.97 -5.06
N PRO A 89 -18.77 -5.16 -4.10
CA PRO A 89 -18.85 -5.53 -2.69
C PRO A 89 -19.88 -6.63 -2.41
N ASN A 90 -20.70 -7.01 -3.39
CA ASN A 90 -21.68 -8.10 -3.26
C ASN A 90 -21.14 -9.46 -3.72
N ILE A 91 -19.91 -9.51 -4.25
CA ILE A 91 -19.25 -10.74 -4.69
C ILE A 91 -18.22 -11.16 -3.65
N ASP A 92 -18.28 -12.42 -3.21
CA ASP A 92 -17.27 -12.98 -2.31
C ASP A 92 -15.93 -13.18 -3.04
N SER A 93 -14.97 -12.33 -2.72
CA SER A 93 -13.62 -12.35 -3.29
C SER A 93 -12.81 -13.60 -2.94
N ASN A 94 -13.20 -14.37 -1.92
CA ASN A 94 -12.57 -15.67 -1.61
C ASN A 94 -12.98 -16.76 -2.61
N LEU A 95 -14.15 -16.60 -3.23
CA LEU A 95 -14.65 -17.50 -4.27
C LEU A 95 -14.35 -16.98 -5.68
N ASN A 96 -14.29 -15.66 -5.85
CA ASN A 96 -13.98 -15.00 -7.10
C ASN A 96 -12.76 -14.09 -6.97
N TRP A 97 -11.57 -14.66 -7.14
CA TRP A 97 -10.29 -13.96 -7.04
C TRP A 97 -10.18 -12.74 -7.97
N SER A 98 -10.87 -12.72 -9.11
CA SER A 98 -10.82 -11.60 -10.05
C SER A 98 -11.58 -10.36 -9.57
N ASN A 99 -12.40 -10.49 -8.52
CA ASN A 99 -13.15 -9.40 -7.89
C ASN A 99 -12.25 -8.53 -6.99
N LYS A 100 -11.15 -9.09 -6.48
CA LYS A 100 -10.24 -8.39 -5.58
C LYS A 100 -9.08 -7.76 -6.35
N VAL A 101 -8.69 -6.56 -5.93
CA VAL A 101 -7.39 -5.98 -6.27
C VAL A 101 -6.69 -5.55 -4.99
N ASP A 102 -5.37 -5.63 -5.00
CA ASP A 102 -4.56 -5.35 -3.83
C ASP A 102 -3.28 -4.60 -4.21
N LEU A 103 -2.66 -3.99 -3.20
CA LEU A 103 -1.35 -3.36 -3.28
C LEU A 103 -0.44 -3.97 -2.23
N SER A 104 0.75 -4.41 -2.68
CA SER A 104 1.72 -5.06 -1.82
C SER A 104 2.33 -4.08 -0.80
N SER A 105 2.50 -4.53 0.44
CA SER A 105 2.99 -3.70 1.56
C SER A 105 4.40 -3.16 1.32
N ASP A 106 5.26 -3.89 0.63
CA ASP A 106 6.60 -3.45 0.25
C ASP A 106 6.56 -2.29 -0.75
N THR A 107 5.72 -2.38 -1.79
CA THR A 107 5.48 -1.29 -2.74
C THR A 107 4.95 -0.06 -2.01
N LEU A 108 3.95 -0.25 -1.14
CA LEU A 108 3.36 0.84 -0.39
C LEU A 108 4.37 1.49 0.56
N TYR A 109 5.21 0.73 1.24
CA TYR A 109 6.25 1.30 2.10
C TYR A 109 7.29 2.08 1.31
N VAL A 110 7.82 1.48 0.24
CA VAL A 110 8.90 2.07 -0.59
C VAL A 110 8.43 3.32 -1.32
N LYS A 111 7.23 3.30 -1.91
CA LYS A 111 6.73 4.40 -2.75
C LYS A 111 5.95 5.48 -2.01
N SER A 112 5.51 5.22 -0.78
CA SER A 112 4.85 6.24 0.03
C SER A 112 5.85 7.22 0.64
N ILE A 113 5.37 8.42 0.96
CA ILE A 113 6.16 9.49 1.56
C ILE A 113 5.89 9.50 3.07
N PRO A 114 6.92 9.41 3.94
CA PRO A 114 6.76 9.57 5.38
C PRO A 114 6.03 10.88 5.70
N GLN A 115 5.02 10.81 6.56
CA GLN A 115 4.34 11.99 7.06
C GLN A 115 4.96 12.35 8.40
N ASP A 116 5.56 13.53 8.48
CA ASP A 116 5.93 14.10 9.76
C ASP A 116 4.67 14.67 10.41
N LEU A 117 3.88 13.77 11.00
CA LEU A 117 2.76 14.16 11.86
C LEU A 117 3.36 14.67 13.16
N GLY A 118 4.00 15.84 13.09
CA GLY A 118 4.61 16.50 14.22
C GLY A 118 3.61 16.50 15.36
N LYS A 119 3.82 15.61 16.34
CA LYS A 119 2.97 15.33 17.50
C LYS A 119 1.58 15.94 17.33
N MET A 120 0.66 15.28 16.61
CA MET A 120 -0.75 15.62 16.73
C MET A 120 -1.12 15.45 18.21
N LYS A 121 -1.04 16.55 18.96
CA LYS A 121 -1.61 16.66 20.28
C LYS A 121 -3.09 16.46 20.09
N LEU A 122 -3.56 15.29 20.52
CA LEU A 122 -4.94 15.13 21.00
C LEU A 122 -5.22 16.21 22.07
#